data_AF-A0A1L8WNR6-F1
#
_entry.id   AF-A0A1L8WNR6-F1
#
_cell.length_a   1.000
_cell.length_b   1.000
_cell.length_c   1.000
_cell.angle_alpha   90.00
_cell.angle_beta   90.00
_cell.angle_gamma   90.00
#
_symmetry.space_group_name_H-M   'P 1'
#
loop_
_entity.id
_entity.type
_entity.pdbx_description
1 polymer ?
#
loop_
_entity_poly.entity_id
_entity_poly.type
_entity_poly.pdbx_seq_one_letter_code
_entity_poly.pdbx_strand_id
1 'polypeptide(L)'
;MSTGKKFFSERKIKDQAKLKVYKDKRYFFKRGVICGSFFLFLLTVGVVIIFFSIIPKNDEFELTKIWTYFTNLDAEKNLTLRQHHKHIKINGKTVINQQFNLATNIDEILAYLDVRYEEFELENPNIKKKLHEIHDNMWRLYANKKGHLSTQSFIQSVDWTREWKERLSALLTIGPYQHLFELKSPFSKDNQIKVNQRYGYFLEKQAKKMFNGIQIQVEKDKEILASMTGEATVSDNSIIIQSKDRQLVIKNIRPTIANRQKVVTGELIGTVAKENQLVIEYIKKNQSLNPGFYFKEVEYLQTFSLEPENSRPVFDESTFRKLILFNCHAFSDKADKILIEAQKNGISPVIFAAIMIHESAWGTSKGIIEKNNPAGLMAEQGLITYNTLDEGIEATGRTLKNLIIKQQLLTIEKLGTYYCPVDAENDPMGLNHYWVSIIKQLIVQLGGSPNNSLLWENPSDLHEEILIKAQSIYQKGVQYSQGPQRGNFPYHDCSSFVIWAMNEAGMNVPYGNTETLYQLEGTFLQSISRTEVRAGDLFIWGEKGNSSGNYGHTGFFLDDEGKTIIHCTPATKKGFGQNGDIVVTSFDGYYGDSHLAPVYFYRILGRKKP
;
A
#
# COMPACT_ATOMS: atom_id res chain seq x y z
N MET A 1 73.57 51.13 12.57
CA MET A 1 74.37 50.24 11.71
C MET A 1 74.25 48.82 12.24
N SER A 2 74.03 47.87 11.33
CA SER A 2 73.84 46.43 11.55
C SER A 2 74.85 45.79 12.52
N THR A 3 74.40 44.84 13.35
CA THR A 3 74.81 43.41 13.35
C THR A 3 74.68 42.74 14.73
N GLY A 4 74.22 41.48 14.72
CA GLY A 4 75.00 40.41 15.36
C GLY A 4 74.58 39.91 16.75
N LYS A 5 73.68 38.92 16.73
CA LYS A 5 73.45 37.84 17.72
C LYS A 5 74.58 37.59 18.74
N LYS A 6 74.18 37.41 20.02
CA LYS A 6 74.95 36.66 21.02
C LYS A 6 74.09 35.62 21.74
N PHE A 7 74.53 34.37 21.60
CA PHE A 7 74.33 33.23 22.48
C PHE A 7 74.93 33.51 23.87
N PHE A 8 74.33 32.98 24.95
CA PHE A 8 74.93 32.20 26.05
C PHE A 8 74.01 32.21 27.29
N SER A 9 73.57 31.04 27.76
CA SER A 9 74.26 30.36 28.87
C SER A 9 73.43 29.21 29.46
N GLU A 10 74.18 28.18 29.80
CA GLU A 10 73.81 26.89 30.36
C GLU A 10 73.30 26.99 31.81
N ARG A 11 72.46 26.04 32.24
CA ARG A 11 72.87 25.03 33.26
C ARG A 11 71.77 23.99 33.55
N LYS A 12 72.22 22.74 33.52
CA LYS A 12 71.58 21.51 34.02
C LYS A 12 71.20 21.63 35.50
N ILE A 13 70.18 20.88 35.94
CA ILE A 13 70.27 19.86 37.02
C ILE A 13 69.07 18.88 36.94
N LYS A 14 69.44 17.62 36.66
CA LYS A 14 68.96 16.30 37.15
C LYS A 14 67.46 15.97 37.29
N ASP A 15 67.02 15.15 36.34
CA ASP A 15 66.70 13.71 36.47
C ASP A 15 65.83 13.17 37.63
N GLN A 16 64.70 12.62 37.16
CA GLN A 16 64.09 11.31 37.46
C GLN A 16 62.78 11.29 38.27
N ALA A 17 61.66 11.34 37.53
CA ALA A 17 60.44 10.63 37.90
C ALA A 17 59.84 9.95 36.65
N LYS A 18 59.69 8.63 36.78
CA LYS A 18 59.29 7.62 35.79
C LYS A 18 58.08 8.01 34.92
N LEU A 19 58.20 7.83 33.60
CA LEU A 19 57.08 7.78 32.66
C LEU A 19 56.09 6.66 33.07
N LYS A 20 54.88 7.03 33.48
CA LYS A 20 53.67 6.23 33.27
C LYS A 20 52.97 6.81 32.04
N VAL A 21 53.21 6.23 30.88
CA VAL A 21 52.44 6.50 29.66
C VAL A 21 51.05 5.90 29.87
N TYR A 22 50.08 6.74 30.24
CA TYR A 22 48.67 6.36 30.25
C TYR A 22 48.07 6.59 28.87
N LYS A 23 47.47 5.51 28.34
CA LYS A 23 46.34 5.45 27.41
C LYS A 23 45.56 6.77 27.30
N ASP A 24 45.76 7.55 26.24
CA ASP A 24 44.74 8.54 25.85
C ASP A 24 44.67 8.90 24.36
N LYS A 25 45.25 8.07 23.47
CA LYS A 25 45.08 8.26 22.01
C LYS A 25 43.70 7.83 21.48
N ARG A 26 42.96 6.97 22.19
CA ARG A 26 41.63 6.50 21.74
C ARG A 26 40.50 7.48 22.03
N TYR A 27 40.64 8.32 23.07
CA TYR A 27 39.59 9.28 23.44
C TYR A 27 39.59 10.51 22.51
N PHE A 28 40.77 10.97 22.11
CA PHE A 28 40.93 12.05 21.14
C PHE A 28 40.46 11.64 19.72
N PHE A 29 40.74 10.39 19.31
CA PHE A 29 40.28 9.87 18.02
C PHE A 29 38.75 9.70 17.97
N LYS A 30 38.11 9.26 19.08
CA LYS A 30 36.64 9.15 19.16
C LYS A 30 35.94 10.51 19.08
N ARG A 31 36.46 11.57 19.71
CA ARG A 31 35.87 12.92 19.61
C ARG A 31 36.15 13.58 18.25
N GLY A 32 37.32 13.35 17.65
CA GLY A 32 37.64 13.82 16.30
C GLY A 32 36.74 13.20 15.23
N VAL A 33 36.41 11.91 15.35
CA VAL A 33 35.47 11.21 14.45
C VAL A 33 34.03 11.68 14.67
N ILE A 34 33.56 11.85 15.92
CA ILE A 34 32.19 12.33 16.17
C ILE A 34 31.99 13.78 15.70
N CYS A 35 32.96 14.67 15.95
CA CYS A 35 32.88 16.04 15.42
C CYS A 35 33.05 16.06 13.90
N GLY A 36 33.92 15.23 13.32
CA GLY A 36 34.09 15.09 11.88
C GLY A 36 32.83 14.55 11.18
N SER A 37 32.16 13.56 11.76
CA SER A 37 30.89 13.02 11.27
C SER A 37 29.74 14.00 11.42
N PHE A 38 29.70 14.79 12.50
CA PHE A 38 28.69 15.84 12.69
C PHE A 38 28.93 17.02 11.73
N PHE A 39 30.18 17.37 11.45
CA PHE A 39 30.55 18.41 10.48
C PHE A 39 30.35 17.93 9.03
N LEU A 40 30.58 16.66 8.73
CA LEU A 40 30.25 16.03 7.44
C LEU A 40 28.73 15.94 7.25
N PHE A 41 27.97 15.63 8.31
CA PHE A 41 26.51 15.65 8.32
C PHE A 41 25.97 17.08 8.11
N LEU A 42 26.56 18.08 8.76
CA LEU A 42 26.23 19.51 8.55
C LEU A 42 26.68 20.02 7.17
N LEU A 43 27.75 19.48 6.59
CA LEU A 43 28.14 19.75 5.20
C LEU A 43 27.21 19.06 4.21
N THR A 44 26.72 17.85 4.46
CA THR A 44 25.70 17.22 3.61
C THR A 44 24.35 17.93 3.73
N VAL A 45 23.97 18.38 4.92
CA VAL A 45 22.75 19.20 5.12
C VAL A 45 22.95 20.62 4.56
N GLY A 46 24.15 21.19 4.68
CA GLY A 46 24.49 22.52 4.18
C GLY A 46 24.67 22.60 2.67
N VAL A 47 25.17 21.53 2.03
CA VAL A 47 25.27 21.42 0.56
C VAL A 47 23.90 21.16 -0.07
N VAL A 48 22.97 20.50 0.63
CA VAL A 48 21.56 20.40 0.19
C VAL A 48 20.86 21.77 0.20
N ILE A 49 21.24 22.69 1.09
CA ILE A 49 20.62 24.03 1.16
C ILE A 49 21.06 24.94 -0.02
N ILE A 50 22.24 24.73 -0.62
CA ILE A 50 22.76 25.63 -1.65
C ILE A 50 22.08 25.43 -3.02
N PHE A 51 21.38 24.31 -3.26
CA PHE A 51 20.60 24.11 -4.49
C PHE A 51 19.16 24.65 -4.44
N PHE A 52 18.68 25.17 -3.31
CA PHE A 52 17.32 25.72 -3.20
C PHE A 52 17.19 27.20 -3.59
N SER A 53 18.17 27.75 -4.30
CA SER A 53 18.13 29.14 -4.74
C SER A 53 17.74 29.21 -6.22
N ILE A 54 16.50 29.66 -6.45
CA ILE A 54 15.94 30.09 -7.75
C ILE A 54 15.46 28.94 -8.66
N ILE A 55 14.38 28.27 -8.28
CA ILE A 55 13.46 27.66 -9.25
C ILE A 55 12.16 28.47 -9.13
N PRO A 56 11.69 29.16 -10.19
CA PRO A 56 10.35 29.74 -10.17
C PRO A 56 9.35 28.61 -9.88
N LYS A 57 8.60 28.73 -8.79
CA LYS A 57 7.58 27.73 -8.47
C LYS A 57 6.30 28.11 -9.21
N ASN A 58 5.70 27.15 -9.90
CA ASN A 58 4.47 27.37 -10.65
C ASN A 58 3.39 27.92 -9.71
N ASP A 59 2.64 28.89 -10.20
CA ASP A 59 1.66 29.55 -9.38
C ASP A 59 0.48 28.64 -9.02
N GLU A 60 -0.18 28.99 -7.93
CA GLU A 60 -1.37 28.31 -7.41
C GLU A 60 -2.51 28.14 -8.43
N PHE A 61 -2.59 29.01 -9.45
CA PHE A 61 -3.62 28.98 -10.49
C PHE A 61 -3.32 27.89 -11.52
N GLU A 62 -2.09 27.80 -12.04
CA GLU A 62 -1.68 26.73 -12.97
C GLU A 62 -1.73 25.35 -12.32
N LEU A 63 -1.29 25.23 -11.06
CA LEU A 63 -1.43 23.99 -10.29
C LEU A 63 -2.90 23.55 -10.17
N THR A 64 -3.80 24.50 -9.91
CA THR A 64 -5.25 24.22 -9.83
C THR A 64 -5.83 23.83 -11.19
N LYS A 65 -5.40 24.45 -12.29
CA LYS A 65 -5.83 24.09 -13.65
C LYS A 65 -5.43 22.67 -14.00
N ILE A 66 -4.19 22.28 -13.76
CA ILE A 66 -3.71 20.92 -14.05
C ILE A 66 -4.41 19.89 -13.17
N TRP A 67 -4.61 20.18 -11.89
CA TRP A 67 -5.41 19.31 -11.01
C TRP A 67 -6.82 19.10 -11.56
N THR A 68 -7.47 20.19 -11.93
CA THR A 68 -8.82 20.16 -12.53
C THR A 68 -8.83 19.36 -13.83
N TYR A 69 -7.79 19.48 -14.66
CA TYR A 69 -7.66 18.71 -15.89
C TYR A 69 -7.60 17.20 -15.64
N PHE A 70 -6.79 16.73 -14.70
CA PHE A 70 -6.72 15.29 -14.37
C PHE A 70 -8.02 14.75 -13.80
N THR A 71 -8.67 15.51 -12.89
CA THR A 71 -9.99 15.09 -12.37
C THR A 71 -11.04 15.02 -13.49
N ASN A 72 -10.94 15.87 -14.51
CA ASN A 72 -11.80 15.78 -15.69
C ASN A 72 -11.56 14.49 -16.49
N LEU A 73 -10.29 14.15 -16.76
CA LEU A 73 -9.93 12.91 -17.46
C LEU A 73 -10.38 11.67 -16.68
N ASP A 74 -10.21 11.68 -15.36
CA ASP A 74 -10.70 10.61 -14.47
C ASP A 74 -12.23 10.46 -14.57
N ALA A 75 -12.97 11.57 -14.52
CA ALA A 75 -14.44 11.55 -14.62
C ALA A 75 -14.90 11.02 -15.99
N GLU A 76 -14.26 11.41 -17.08
CA GLU A 76 -14.57 10.95 -18.44
C GLU A 76 -14.29 9.46 -18.64
N LYS A 77 -13.17 8.97 -18.10
CA LYS A 77 -12.81 7.54 -18.15
C LYS A 77 -13.80 6.71 -17.34
N ASN A 78 -14.13 7.13 -16.12
CA ASN A 78 -15.15 6.48 -15.29
C ASN A 78 -16.53 6.46 -15.97
N LEU A 79 -16.92 7.55 -16.63
CA LEU A 79 -18.20 7.63 -17.35
C LEU A 79 -18.25 6.60 -18.49
N THR A 80 -17.18 6.55 -19.29
CA THR A 80 -17.04 5.59 -20.39
C THR A 80 -17.18 4.15 -19.90
N LEU A 81 -16.49 3.81 -18.81
CA LEU A 81 -16.54 2.48 -18.18
C LEU A 81 -17.94 2.13 -17.67
N ARG A 82 -18.61 3.05 -16.97
CA ARG A 82 -19.94 2.85 -16.40
C ARG A 82 -21.04 2.68 -17.44
N GLN A 83 -20.96 3.41 -18.56
CA GLN A 83 -21.97 3.37 -19.62
C GLN A 83 -21.89 2.10 -20.47
N HIS A 84 -20.69 1.57 -20.71
CA HIS A 84 -20.49 0.53 -21.73
C HIS A 84 -20.28 -0.88 -21.16
N HIS A 85 -19.92 -1.03 -19.87
CA HIS A 85 -19.48 -2.32 -19.34
C HIS A 85 -19.93 -2.56 -17.90
N LYS A 86 -20.81 -3.55 -17.67
CA LYS A 86 -21.18 -4.00 -16.30
C LYS A 86 -20.02 -4.70 -15.58
N HIS A 87 -19.23 -5.47 -16.33
CA HIS A 87 -18.03 -6.14 -15.87
C HIS A 87 -16.83 -5.63 -16.65
N ILE A 88 -15.75 -5.33 -15.96
CA ILE A 88 -14.52 -4.79 -16.53
C ILE A 88 -13.40 -5.75 -16.18
N LYS A 89 -12.48 -6.02 -17.11
CA LYS A 89 -11.24 -6.72 -16.81
C LYS A 89 -10.15 -5.71 -16.56
N ILE A 90 -9.63 -5.65 -15.34
CA ILE A 90 -8.51 -4.79 -14.97
C ILE A 90 -7.27 -5.64 -14.75
N ASN A 91 -6.23 -5.42 -15.56
CA ASN A 91 -5.00 -6.23 -15.53
C ASN A 91 -5.25 -7.75 -15.58
N GLY A 92 -6.34 -8.18 -16.23
CA GLY A 92 -6.76 -9.58 -16.34
C GLY A 92 -7.78 -10.04 -15.29
N LYS A 93 -7.95 -9.33 -14.16
CA LYS A 93 -8.95 -9.62 -13.12
C LYS A 93 -10.32 -9.04 -13.51
N THR A 94 -11.40 -9.80 -13.38
CA THR A 94 -12.75 -9.31 -13.70
C THR A 94 -13.36 -8.65 -12.47
N VAL A 95 -13.84 -7.41 -12.59
CA VAL A 95 -14.46 -6.60 -11.53
C VAL A 95 -15.82 -6.05 -11.97
N ILE A 96 -16.70 -5.75 -11.02
CA ILE A 96 -17.99 -5.09 -11.29
C ILE A 96 -17.75 -3.58 -11.35
N ASN A 97 -18.26 -2.93 -12.40
CA ASN A 97 -17.97 -1.51 -12.67
C ASN A 97 -18.46 -0.52 -11.59
N GLN A 98 -19.41 -0.92 -10.75
CA GLN A 98 -19.96 -0.11 -9.66
C GLN A 98 -19.08 -0.13 -8.39
N GLN A 99 -18.11 -1.04 -8.31
CA GLN A 99 -17.31 -1.27 -7.11
C GLN A 99 -16.02 -0.46 -7.06
N PHE A 100 -15.70 0.34 -8.09
CA PHE A 100 -14.48 1.15 -8.09
C PHE A 100 -14.67 2.50 -8.79
N ASN A 101 -13.81 3.45 -8.43
CA ASN A 101 -13.64 4.72 -9.12
C ASN A 101 -12.17 4.93 -9.45
N LEU A 102 -11.89 5.18 -10.72
CA LEU A 102 -10.58 5.64 -11.14
C LEU A 102 -10.31 7.02 -10.54
N ALA A 103 -9.20 7.12 -9.81
CA ALA A 103 -8.69 8.35 -9.24
C ALA A 103 -7.17 8.37 -9.40
N THR A 104 -6.67 9.32 -10.18
CA THR A 104 -5.24 9.56 -10.39
C THR A 104 -4.63 10.20 -9.14
N ASN A 105 -3.44 9.76 -8.73
CA ASN A 105 -2.63 10.46 -7.74
C ASN A 105 -1.93 11.65 -8.40
N ILE A 106 -2.53 12.84 -8.29
CA ILE A 106 -2.11 14.04 -9.02
C ILE A 106 -0.87 14.69 -8.38
N ASP A 107 -0.66 14.52 -7.07
CA ASP A 107 0.47 15.11 -6.35
C ASP A 107 1.81 14.65 -6.94
N GLU A 108 1.92 13.36 -7.29
CA GLU A 108 3.13 12.80 -7.90
C GLU A 108 3.40 13.39 -9.29
N ILE A 109 2.35 13.68 -10.05
CA ILE A 109 2.45 14.24 -11.40
C ILE A 109 2.90 15.70 -11.31
N LEU A 110 2.29 16.48 -10.42
CA LEU A 110 2.67 17.89 -10.20
C LEU A 110 4.12 17.98 -9.71
N ALA A 111 4.51 17.11 -8.78
CA ALA A 111 5.88 17.00 -8.31
C ALA A 111 6.86 16.64 -9.45
N TYR A 112 6.48 15.72 -10.34
CA TYR A 112 7.28 15.42 -11.54
C TYR A 112 7.39 16.62 -12.48
N LEU A 113 6.32 17.39 -12.68
CA LEU A 113 6.37 18.57 -13.53
C LEU A 113 7.31 19.64 -12.95
N ASP A 114 7.26 19.89 -11.65
CA ASP A 114 8.16 20.82 -10.94
C ASP A 114 9.64 20.40 -11.03
N VAL A 115 9.88 19.08 -11.12
CA VAL A 115 11.23 18.54 -11.27
C VAL A 115 11.71 18.64 -12.71
N ARG A 116 10.83 18.38 -13.69
CA ARG A 116 11.19 18.28 -15.10
C ARG A 116 11.22 19.62 -15.83
N TYR A 117 10.36 20.54 -15.43
CA TYR A 117 10.16 21.83 -16.08
C TYR A 117 10.41 22.94 -15.07
N GLU A 118 11.10 24.01 -15.49
CA GLU A 118 11.25 25.20 -14.67
C GLU A 118 9.91 25.92 -14.50
N GLU A 119 9.15 26.06 -15.60
CA GLU A 119 7.77 26.56 -15.61
C GLU A 119 6.93 25.69 -16.55
N PHE A 120 5.65 25.50 -16.23
CA PHE A 120 4.71 24.79 -17.07
C PHE A 120 3.32 25.43 -17.05
N GLU A 121 2.65 25.39 -18.19
CA GLU A 121 1.29 25.87 -18.34
C GLU A 121 0.44 24.80 -19.01
N LEU A 122 -0.79 24.62 -18.52
CA LEU A 122 -1.70 23.61 -19.10
C LEU A 122 -2.01 23.88 -20.58
N GLU A 123 -2.07 25.15 -20.98
CA GLU A 123 -2.41 25.53 -22.35
C GLU A 123 -1.25 25.37 -23.34
N ASN A 124 -0.02 25.10 -22.85
CA ASN A 124 1.06 24.70 -23.72
C ASN A 124 0.73 23.33 -24.37
N PRO A 125 0.65 23.23 -25.72
CA PRO A 125 0.22 22.00 -26.38
C PRO A 125 1.09 20.79 -26.06
N ASN A 126 2.39 20.98 -25.87
CA ASN A 126 3.33 19.90 -25.56
C ASN A 126 3.13 19.38 -24.14
N ILE A 127 2.92 20.29 -23.18
CA ILE A 127 2.60 19.93 -21.78
C ILE A 127 1.26 19.22 -21.72
N LYS A 128 0.20 19.81 -22.30
CA LYS A 128 -1.15 19.22 -22.33
C LYS A 128 -1.16 17.82 -22.93
N LYS A 129 -0.49 17.65 -24.07
CA LYS A 129 -0.33 16.35 -24.72
C LYS A 129 0.39 15.35 -23.80
N LYS A 130 1.49 15.77 -23.15
CA LYS A 130 2.23 14.90 -22.24
C LYS A 130 1.41 14.48 -21.02
N LEU A 131 0.62 15.39 -20.45
CA LEU A 131 -0.28 15.08 -19.33
C LEU A 131 -1.36 14.06 -19.72
N HIS A 132 -1.92 14.21 -20.93
CA HIS A 132 -2.87 13.25 -21.47
C HIS A 132 -2.23 11.87 -21.70
N GLU A 133 -1.02 11.83 -22.27
CA GLU A 133 -0.26 10.59 -22.46
C GLU A 133 0.04 9.88 -21.13
N ILE A 134 0.40 10.63 -20.08
CA ILE A 134 0.61 10.09 -18.73
C ILE A 134 -0.68 9.43 -18.23
N HIS A 135 -1.82 10.12 -18.33
CA HIS A 135 -3.12 9.59 -17.92
C HIS A 135 -3.50 8.32 -18.69
N ASP A 136 -3.36 8.32 -20.01
CA ASP A 136 -3.69 7.16 -20.85
C ASP A 136 -2.76 5.97 -20.64
N ASN A 137 -1.49 6.23 -20.31
CA ASN A 137 -0.56 5.18 -19.92
C ASN A 137 -0.95 4.55 -18.58
N MET A 138 -1.33 5.37 -17.60
CA MET A 138 -1.83 4.88 -16.31
C MET A 138 -3.16 4.13 -16.44
N TRP A 139 -4.02 4.54 -17.37
CA TRP A 139 -5.41 4.08 -17.48
C TRP A 139 -5.80 3.67 -18.91
N ARG A 140 -5.10 2.67 -19.45
CA ARG A 140 -5.21 2.29 -20.85
C ARG A 140 -6.46 1.44 -21.11
N LEU A 141 -7.39 1.96 -21.91
CA LEU A 141 -8.53 1.20 -22.43
C LEU A 141 -8.20 0.64 -23.82
N TYR A 142 -8.47 -0.65 -24.03
CA TYR A 142 -8.26 -1.27 -25.33
C TYR A 142 -9.50 -1.16 -26.21
N ALA A 143 -9.42 -0.34 -27.27
CA ALA A 143 -10.50 -0.19 -28.25
C ALA A 143 -10.95 -1.54 -28.86
N ASN A 144 -10.01 -2.46 -29.08
CA ASN A 144 -10.27 -3.76 -29.73
C ASN A 144 -10.64 -4.88 -28.74
N LYS A 145 -10.59 -4.63 -27.43
CA LYS A 145 -10.95 -5.58 -26.36
C LYS A 145 -11.91 -4.89 -25.38
N LYS A 146 -13.18 -4.80 -25.80
CA LYS A 146 -14.27 -4.16 -25.04
C LYS A 146 -14.21 -4.54 -23.54
N GLY A 147 -14.29 -3.54 -22.66
CA GLY A 147 -14.28 -3.73 -21.21
C GLY A 147 -12.94 -4.12 -20.58
N HIS A 148 -11.80 -3.99 -21.28
CA HIS A 148 -10.47 -4.24 -20.71
C HIS A 148 -9.74 -2.93 -20.40
N LEU A 149 -9.32 -2.77 -19.14
CA LEU A 149 -8.49 -1.70 -18.63
C LEU A 149 -7.12 -2.29 -18.23
N SER A 150 -6.04 -1.71 -18.71
CA SER A 150 -4.71 -1.93 -18.14
C SER A 150 -4.38 -0.74 -17.24
N THR A 151 -3.89 -1.02 -16.05
CA THR A 151 -3.44 0.00 -15.11
C THR A 151 -1.98 -0.19 -14.77
N GLN A 152 -1.28 0.93 -14.57
CA GLN A 152 0.11 0.95 -14.14
C GLN A 152 0.34 2.18 -13.24
N SER A 153 1.36 2.12 -12.40
CA SER A 153 1.74 3.25 -11.54
C SER A 153 2.23 4.43 -12.38
N PHE A 154 2.05 5.66 -11.86
CA PHE A 154 2.60 6.86 -12.47
C PHE A 154 4.12 6.74 -12.71
N ILE A 155 4.84 6.13 -11.77
CA ILE A 155 6.28 5.89 -11.88
C ILE A 155 6.65 5.13 -13.16
N GLN A 156 5.79 4.23 -13.64
CA GLN A 156 6.01 3.45 -14.87
C GLN A 156 5.55 4.17 -16.14
N SER A 157 4.82 5.27 -16.00
CA SER A 157 4.28 6.03 -17.13
C SER A 157 5.27 7.04 -17.72
N VAL A 158 6.42 7.25 -17.05
CA VAL A 158 7.45 8.21 -17.43
C VAL A 158 8.85 7.63 -17.29
N ASP A 159 9.78 8.09 -18.12
CA ASP A 159 11.20 7.78 -18.01
C ASP A 159 11.85 8.65 -16.92
N TRP A 160 12.71 8.04 -16.10
CA TRP A 160 13.35 8.73 -14.97
C TRP A 160 14.86 8.87 -15.17
N THR A 161 15.36 10.10 -15.19
CA THR A 161 16.78 10.37 -15.06
C THR A 161 17.20 10.32 -13.59
N ARG A 162 18.49 10.10 -13.33
CA ARG A 162 19.04 10.11 -11.96
C ARG A 162 18.78 11.46 -11.26
N GLU A 163 19.00 12.55 -11.98
CA GLU A 163 18.75 13.91 -11.47
C GLU A 163 17.29 14.10 -11.05
N TRP A 164 16.34 13.66 -11.88
CA TRP A 164 14.92 13.80 -11.55
C TRP A 164 14.52 12.98 -10.33
N LYS A 165 15.08 11.79 -10.16
CA LYS A 165 14.86 10.96 -8.97
C LYS A 165 15.34 11.65 -7.69
N GLU A 166 16.55 12.22 -7.73
CA GLU A 166 17.14 12.93 -6.59
C GLU A 166 16.34 14.20 -6.23
N ARG A 167 15.95 15.00 -7.24
CA ARG A 167 15.13 16.21 -7.04
C ARG A 167 13.72 15.88 -6.52
N LEU A 168 13.08 14.85 -7.06
CA LEU A 168 11.74 14.45 -6.63
C LEU A 168 11.74 13.91 -5.20
N SER A 169 12.74 13.10 -4.83
CA SER A 169 12.90 12.60 -3.45
C SER A 169 13.02 13.75 -2.44
N ALA A 170 13.84 14.76 -2.76
CA ALA A 170 13.96 15.97 -1.95
C ALA A 170 12.62 16.73 -1.86
N LEU A 171 11.91 16.90 -2.98
CA LEU A 171 10.63 17.60 -3.03
C LEU A 171 9.54 16.90 -2.22
N LEU A 172 9.43 15.58 -2.32
CA LEU A 172 8.45 14.78 -1.56
C LEU A 172 8.77 14.75 -0.06
N THR A 173 10.04 14.87 0.33
CA THR A 173 10.45 14.95 1.74
C THR A 173 10.04 16.29 2.38
N ILE A 174 10.12 17.38 1.61
CA ILE A 174 9.84 18.74 2.09
C ILE A 174 8.34 19.08 1.96
N GLY A 175 7.66 18.47 1.00
CA GLY A 175 6.28 18.75 0.60
C GLY A 175 6.23 19.65 -0.63
N PRO A 176 5.56 19.25 -1.73
CA PRO A 176 5.61 19.97 -3.02
C PRO A 176 5.07 21.39 -2.92
N TYR A 177 4.09 21.64 -2.03
CA TYR A 177 3.40 22.92 -1.91
C TYR A 177 3.88 23.80 -0.75
N GLN A 178 5.08 23.55 -0.19
CA GLN A 178 5.54 24.25 1.02
C GLN A 178 5.46 25.79 0.95
N HIS A 179 5.71 26.34 -0.23
CA HIS A 179 5.68 27.78 -0.49
C HIS A 179 4.27 28.38 -0.52
N LEU A 180 3.23 27.55 -0.66
CA LEU A 180 1.82 27.95 -0.66
C LEU A 180 1.17 27.78 0.71
N PHE A 181 1.83 27.13 1.68
CA PHE A 181 1.25 26.89 3.00
C PHE A 181 0.95 28.20 3.75
N GLU A 182 -0.30 28.62 3.71
CA GLU A 182 -0.81 29.80 4.42
C GLU A 182 -2.01 29.49 5.34
N LEU A 183 -2.54 28.27 5.29
CA LEU A 183 -3.63 27.81 6.15
C LEU A 183 -3.11 26.86 7.24
N LYS A 184 -3.56 27.07 8.47
CA LYS A 184 -3.34 26.12 9.58
C LYS A 184 -4.38 25.02 9.58
N SER A 185 -4.00 23.84 10.06
CA SER A 185 -4.94 22.73 10.25
C SER A 185 -6.17 23.20 11.03
N PRO A 186 -7.39 22.85 10.60
CA PRO A 186 -8.62 23.16 11.33
C PRO A 186 -8.80 22.29 12.59
N PHE A 187 -7.86 21.38 12.88
CA PHE A 187 -7.94 20.48 14.02
C PHE A 187 -6.84 20.75 15.05
N SER A 188 -7.11 20.41 16.31
CA SER A 188 -6.08 20.32 17.36
C SER A 188 -5.00 19.30 16.99
N LYS A 189 -3.83 19.38 17.65
CA LYS A 189 -2.67 18.48 17.42
C LYS A 189 -3.11 17.02 17.24
N ASP A 190 -2.45 16.34 16.29
CA ASP A 190 -2.57 14.91 15.94
C ASP A 190 -3.62 14.51 14.89
N ASN A 191 -4.46 15.44 14.40
CA ASN A 191 -5.42 15.14 13.33
C ASN A 191 -4.94 15.63 11.95
N GLN A 192 -4.55 14.67 11.11
CA GLN A 192 -4.28 14.88 9.68
C GLN A 192 -5.57 15.21 8.91
N ILE A 193 -5.47 16.06 7.88
CA ILE A 193 -6.62 16.37 7.01
C ILE A 193 -6.82 15.22 6.03
N LYS A 194 -7.85 14.41 6.26
CA LYS A 194 -8.21 13.29 5.39
C LYS A 194 -9.35 13.67 4.45
N VAL A 195 -9.08 13.74 3.16
CA VAL A 195 -10.02 14.20 2.13
C VAL A 195 -10.72 13.00 1.49
N ASN A 196 -12.04 12.91 1.69
CA ASN A 196 -12.89 11.87 1.09
C ASN A 196 -13.58 12.32 -0.21
N GLN A 197 -13.54 13.62 -0.54
CA GLN A 197 -13.86 14.16 -1.86
C GLN A 197 -12.90 15.29 -2.21
N ARG A 198 -12.10 15.10 -3.27
CA ARG A 198 -11.13 16.08 -3.74
C ARG A 198 -11.75 17.19 -4.58
N TYR A 199 -11.05 18.31 -4.66
CA TYR A 199 -11.32 19.41 -5.58
C TYR A 199 -11.30 18.93 -7.03
N GLY A 200 -12.20 19.45 -7.87
CA GLY A 200 -12.22 19.16 -9.30
C GLY A 200 -13.48 18.41 -9.75
N TYR A 201 -13.38 17.77 -10.92
CA TYR A 201 -14.50 17.03 -11.51
C TYR A 201 -14.73 15.67 -10.87
N PHE A 202 -16.00 15.32 -10.70
CA PHE A 202 -16.47 14.03 -10.21
C PHE A 202 -17.77 13.63 -10.89
N LEU A 203 -18.22 12.38 -10.68
CA LEU A 203 -19.48 11.87 -11.22
C LEU A 203 -20.52 11.75 -10.11
N GLU A 204 -21.61 12.50 -10.23
CA GLU A 204 -22.81 12.34 -9.40
C GLU A 204 -23.95 11.81 -10.27
N LYS A 205 -24.50 10.63 -9.93
CA LYS A 205 -25.59 10.00 -10.71
C LYS A 205 -25.30 9.93 -12.21
N GLN A 206 -24.04 9.64 -12.58
CA GLN A 206 -23.51 9.62 -13.97
C GLN A 206 -23.42 10.99 -14.68
N ALA A 207 -23.73 12.09 -14.00
CA ALA A 207 -23.46 13.43 -14.50
C ALA A 207 -22.10 13.93 -13.99
N LYS A 208 -21.29 14.47 -14.90
CA LYS A 208 -20.05 15.16 -14.55
C LYS A 208 -20.36 16.48 -13.85
N LYS A 209 -19.80 16.69 -12.66
CA LYS A 209 -19.96 17.91 -11.85
C LYS A 209 -18.61 18.42 -11.39
N MET A 210 -18.49 19.74 -11.21
CA MET A 210 -17.32 20.39 -10.64
C MET A 210 -17.53 20.63 -9.14
N PHE A 211 -16.56 20.25 -8.32
CA PHE A 211 -16.53 20.52 -6.89
C PHE A 211 -15.40 21.50 -6.57
N ASN A 212 -15.76 22.67 -6.01
CA ASN A 212 -14.84 23.79 -5.77
C ASN A 212 -14.27 23.79 -4.33
N GLY A 213 -14.12 22.60 -3.74
CA GLY A 213 -13.61 22.46 -2.37
C GLY A 213 -12.98 21.10 -2.12
N ILE A 214 -12.63 20.85 -0.86
CA ILE A 214 -12.29 19.53 -0.34
C ILE A 214 -13.31 19.16 0.73
N GLN A 215 -13.78 17.91 0.71
CA GLN A 215 -14.60 17.35 1.78
C GLN A 215 -13.73 16.48 2.68
N ILE A 216 -13.85 16.67 3.99
CA ILE A 216 -12.99 16.07 5.00
C ILE A 216 -13.73 14.94 5.72
N GLN A 217 -13.07 13.79 5.86
CA GLN A 217 -13.49 12.70 6.72
C GLN A 217 -13.24 13.09 8.18
N VAL A 218 -14.32 13.34 8.93
CA VAL A 218 -14.27 13.80 10.31
C VAL A 218 -15.57 13.47 11.02
N GLU A 219 -15.46 13.08 12.29
CA GLU A 219 -16.58 12.76 13.17
C GLU A 219 -17.49 13.98 13.40
N LYS A 220 -18.78 13.70 13.60
CA LYS A 220 -19.77 14.71 13.99
C LYS A 220 -19.36 15.37 15.32
N ASP A 221 -19.72 16.63 15.49
CA ASP A 221 -19.50 17.43 16.70
C ASP A 221 -18.02 17.67 17.05
N LYS A 222 -17.07 17.24 16.20
CA LYS A 222 -15.64 17.57 16.33
C LYS A 222 -15.41 19.08 16.23
N GLU A 223 -14.54 19.62 17.09
CA GLU A 223 -14.16 21.03 17.10
C GLU A 223 -13.38 21.43 15.85
N ILE A 224 -13.68 22.63 15.34
CA ILE A 224 -13.05 23.26 14.18
C ILE A 224 -12.42 24.59 14.60
N LEU A 225 -11.13 24.71 14.32
CA LEU A 225 -10.32 25.89 14.56
C LEU A 225 -10.20 26.75 13.29
N ALA A 226 -10.06 28.06 13.45
CA ALA A 226 -9.84 28.99 12.35
C ALA A 226 -8.50 28.70 11.64
N SER A 227 -8.56 28.30 10.38
CA SER A 227 -7.36 28.05 9.56
C SER A 227 -6.63 29.33 9.14
N MET A 228 -7.30 30.49 9.18
CA MET A 228 -6.73 31.80 8.88
C MET A 228 -7.38 32.91 9.73
N THR A 229 -6.65 34.01 9.91
CA THR A 229 -7.15 35.21 10.58
C THR A 229 -7.98 36.04 9.60
N GLY A 230 -9.10 36.60 10.05
CA GLY A 230 -9.97 37.42 9.20
C GLY A 230 -11.28 37.82 9.89
N GLU A 231 -12.16 38.45 9.12
CA GLU A 231 -13.53 38.75 9.55
C GLU A 231 -14.47 37.62 9.13
N ALA A 232 -15.23 37.08 10.08
CA ALA A 232 -16.12 35.94 9.87
C ALA A 232 -17.54 36.40 9.54
N THR A 233 -18.09 35.93 8.41
CA THR A 233 -19.53 36.01 8.11
C THR A 233 -20.15 34.65 8.42
N VAL A 234 -21.20 34.65 9.22
CA VAL A 234 -21.79 33.42 9.80
C VAL A 234 -23.22 33.23 9.29
N SER A 235 -23.52 32.01 8.84
CA SER A 235 -24.86 31.52 8.51
C SER A 235 -25.14 30.21 9.26
N ASP A 236 -26.38 29.71 9.23
CA ASP A 236 -26.83 28.55 10.02
C ASP A 236 -25.94 27.30 9.91
N ASN A 237 -25.31 27.06 8.76
CA ASN A 237 -24.49 25.88 8.50
C ASN A 237 -23.15 26.19 7.80
N SER A 238 -22.69 27.45 7.86
CA SER A 238 -21.45 27.87 7.20
C SER A 238 -20.78 29.06 7.86
N ILE A 239 -19.46 29.10 7.76
CA ILE A 239 -18.61 30.24 8.16
C ILE A 239 -17.77 30.65 6.97
N ILE A 240 -17.71 31.95 6.69
CA ILE A 240 -16.83 32.53 5.68
C ILE A 240 -15.84 33.43 6.40
N ILE A 241 -14.54 33.17 6.30
CA ILE A 241 -13.49 34.03 6.86
C ILE A 241 -12.85 34.82 5.71
N GLN A 242 -12.99 36.15 5.74
CA GLN A 242 -12.43 37.07 4.75
C GLN A 242 -11.17 37.76 5.30
N SER A 243 -10.10 37.78 4.49
CA SER A 243 -8.90 38.59 4.76
C SER A 243 -8.27 39.08 3.46
N LYS A 244 -8.31 40.39 3.22
CA LYS A 244 -7.80 41.02 1.99
C LYS A 244 -8.47 40.38 0.76
N ASP A 245 -7.69 39.82 -0.15
CA ASP A 245 -8.09 39.14 -1.38
C ASP A 245 -8.37 37.64 -1.19
N ARG A 246 -8.33 37.13 0.05
CA ARG A 246 -8.51 35.72 0.40
C ARG A 246 -9.81 35.48 1.14
N GLN A 247 -10.48 34.39 0.82
CA GLN A 247 -11.71 33.95 1.45
C GLN A 247 -11.66 32.44 1.69
N LEU A 248 -11.91 32.03 2.93
CA LEU A 248 -12.07 30.63 3.32
C LEU A 248 -13.54 30.37 3.63
N VAL A 249 -14.15 29.43 2.93
CA VAL A 249 -15.54 29.03 3.15
C VAL A 249 -15.56 27.66 3.80
N ILE A 250 -16.23 27.55 4.94
CA ILE A 250 -16.38 26.32 5.70
C ILE A 250 -17.88 25.99 5.75
N LYS A 251 -18.29 24.85 5.20
CA LYS A 251 -19.70 24.40 5.16
C LYS A 251 -19.88 23.12 5.98
N ASN A 252 -21.12 22.84 6.38
CA ASN A 252 -21.45 21.74 7.29
C ASN A 252 -20.81 21.88 8.67
N ILE A 253 -20.88 23.08 9.21
CA ILE A 253 -20.36 23.49 10.52
C ILE A 253 -21.48 24.14 11.33
N ARG A 254 -21.52 23.89 12.64
CA ARG A 254 -22.32 24.63 13.62
C ARG A 254 -21.46 25.73 14.21
N PRO A 255 -21.67 27.00 13.83
CA PRO A 255 -20.82 28.09 14.27
C PRO A 255 -20.95 28.36 15.77
N THR A 256 -19.83 28.65 16.44
CA THR A 256 -19.79 29.10 17.85
C THR A 256 -19.44 30.59 17.99
N ILE A 257 -19.16 31.26 16.88
CA ILE A 257 -18.77 32.67 16.79
C ILE A 257 -19.91 33.54 16.29
N ALA A 258 -19.86 34.83 16.60
CA ALA A 258 -20.86 35.79 16.14
C ALA A 258 -20.60 36.24 14.69
N ASN A 259 -21.66 36.67 14.00
CA ASN A 259 -21.54 37.26 12.68
C ASN A 259 -20.72 38.58 12.73
N ARG A 260 -19.83 38.78 11.77
CA ARG A 260 -18.83 39.87 11.68
C ARG A 260 -17.78 39.87 12.80
N GLN A 261 -17.62 38.77 13.53
CA GLN A 261 -16.54 38.63 14.51
C GLN A 261 -15.18 38.56 13.79
N LYS A 262 -14.18 39.28 14.32
CA LYS A 262 -12.79 39.09 13.90
C LYS A 262 -12.23 37.87 14.63
N VAL A 263 -11.77 36.89 13.87
CA VAL A 263 -11.20 35.65 14.39
C VAL A 263 -9.70 35.60 14.14
N VAL A 264 -8.97 35.01 15.08
CA VAL A 264 -7.53 34.75 14.93
C VAL A 264 -7.27 33.29 14.59
N THR A 265 -6.20 33.03 13.84
CA THR A 265 -5.81 31.66 13.48
C THR A 265 -5.65 30.78 14.73
N GLY A 266 -6.29 29.61 14.74
CA GLY A 266 -6.30 28.67 15.87
C GLY A 266 -7.43 28.88 16.88
N GLU A 267 -8.26 29.92 16.73
CA GLU A 267 -9.46 30.13 17.54
C GLU A 267 -10.55 29.11 17.22
N LEU A 268 -11.30 28.64 18.23
CA LEU A 268 -12.46 27.76 18.03
C LEU A 268 -13.59 28.51 17.35
N ILE A 269 -14.00 28.05 16.17
CA ILE A 269 -15.04 28.73 15.34
C ILE A 269 -16.33 27.94 15.21
N GLY A 270 -16.32 26.64 15.49
CA GLY A 270 -17.52 25.82 15.48
C GLY A 270 -17.25 24.34 15.64
N THR A 271 -18.30 23.54 15.43
CA THR A 271 -18.21 22.07 15.45
C THR A 271 -18.80 21.46 14.18
N VAL A 272 -18.33 20.26 13.80
CA VAL A 272 -18.81 19.56 12.61
C VAL A 272 -20.30 19.26 12.71
N ALA A 273 -21.09 19.73 11.75
CA ALA A 273 -22.54 19.55 11.78
C ALA A 273 -22.96 18.12 11.42
N LYS A 274 -22.28 17.52 10.43
CA LYS A 274 -22.54 16.19 9.88
C LYS A 274 -21.24 15.43 9.66
N GLU A 275 -21.23 14.17 10.07
CA GLU A 275 -20.10 13.27 9.91
C GLU A 275 -19.67 13.16 8.45
N ASN A 276 -18.36 13.21 8.21
CA ASN A 276 -17.69 13.02 6.91
C ASN A 276 -18.12 14.00 5.80
N GLN A 277 -18.75 15.12 6.16
CA GLN A 277 -19.31 16.10 5.22
C GLN A 277 -18.78 17.52 5.42
N LEU A 278 -17.78 17.76 6.27
CA LEU A 278 -17.17 19.08 6.43
C LEU A 278 -16.52 19.49 5.10
N VAL A 279 -16.88 20.65 4.55
CA VAL A 279 -16.32 21.16 3.29
C VAL A 279 -15.53 22.42 3.53
N ILE A 280 -14.33 22.48 2.95
CA ILE A 280 -13.50 23.69 2.89
C ILE A 280 -13.37 24.11 1.42
N GLU A 281 -13.68 25.36 1.13
CA GLU A 281 -13.43 26.01 -0.17
C GLU A 281 -12.48 27.19 0.05
N TYR A 282 -11.62 27.45 -0.93
CA TYR A 282 -10.64 28.52 -0.85
C TYR A 282 -10.68 29.37 -2.11
N ILE A 283 -10.82 30.68 -1.91
CA ILE A 283 -10.91 31.66 -2.99
C ILE A 283 -9.84 32.71 -2.75
N LYS A 284 -9.07 33.03 -3.78
CA LYS A 284 -8.04 34.07 -3.75
C LYS A 284 -8.08 34.85 -5.05
N LYS A 285 -8.06 36.19 -4.94
CA LYS A 285 -8.22 37.10 -6.10
C LYS A 285 -9.45 36.76 -6.96
N ASN A 286 -10.57 36.44 -6.32
CA ASN A 286 -11.84 36.04 -6.94
C ASN A 286 -11.78 34.75 -7.79
N GLN A 287 -10.76 33.91 -7.62
CA GLN A 287 -10.68 32.60 -8.26
C GLN A 287 -10.73 31.48 -7.22
N SER A 288 -11.49 30.42 -7.53
CA SER A 288 -11.53 29.19 -6.75
C SER A 288 -10.25 28.40 -6.97
N LEU A 289 -9.57 28.02 -5.88
CA LEU A 289 -8.30 27.29 -5.90
C LEU A 289 -8.43 26.00 -5.09
N ASN A 290 -7.63 25.00 -5.41
CA ASN A 290 -7.62 23.74 -4.65
C ASN A 290 -7.14 24.01 -3.22
N PRO A 291 -8.00 23.88 -2.19
CA PRO A 291 -7.61 24.17 -0.81
C PRO A 291 -6.49 23.26 -0.30
N GLY A 292 -6.33 22.07 -0.89
CA GLY A 292 -5.31 21.10 -0.50
C GLY A 292 -3.88 21.62 -0.60
N PHE A 293 -3.59 22.56 -1.51
CA PHE A 293 -2.25 23.13 -1.68
C PHE A 293 -1.81 24.02 -0.51
N TYR A 294 -2.75 24.49 0.31
CA TYR A 294 -2.49 25.49 1.34
C TYR A 294 -2.32 24.90 2.74
N PHE A 295 -2.50 23.58 2.89
CA PHE A 295 -2.31 22.84 4.13
C PHE A 295 -1.08 21.93 4.05
N LYS A 296 -0.39 21.76 5.19
CA LYS A 296 0.87 21.00 5.26
C LYS A 296 0.70 19.48 5.06
N GLU A 297 -0.35 18.90 5.63
CA GLU A 297 -0.51 17.45 5.78
C GLU A 297 -1.91 17.03 5.35
N VAL A 298 -2.09 16.86 4.04
CA VAL A 298 -3.35 16.43 3.41
C VAL A 298 -3.19 15.01 2.88
N GLU A 299 -4.12 14.14 3.22
CA GLU A 299 -4.22 12.76 2.73
C GLU A 299 -5.50 12.62 1.90
N TYR A 300 -5.38 12.20 0.63
CA TYR A 300 -6.55 11.93 -0.21
C TYR A 300 -6.93 10.46 -0.12
N LEU A 301 -8.13 10.18 0.40
CA LEU A 301 -8.66 8.82 0.58
C LEU A 301 -9.25 8.25 -0.71
N GLN A 302 -9.58 9.13 -1.67
CA GLN A 302 -10.03 8.72 -3.00
C GLN A 302 -8.85 8.20 -3.81
N THR A 303 -8.44 6.96 -3.53
CA THR A 303 -7.43 6.25 -4.30
C THR A 303 -8.09 5.22 -5.18
N PHE A 304 -7.60 5.06 -6.41
CA PHE A 304 -7.94 3.87 -7.18
C PHE A 304 -7.34 2.65 -6.49
N SER A 305 -8.20 1.83 -5.92
CA SER A 305 -7.86 0.52 -5.40
C SER A 305 -8.63 -0.54 -6.18
N LEU A 306 -7.95 -1.61 -6.56
CA LEU A 306 -8.60 -2.83 -7.04
C LEU A 306 -9.19 -3.65 -5.88
N GLU A 307 -8.88 -3.24 -4.65
CA GLU A 307 -9.35 -3.85 -3.42
C GLU A 307 -10.50 -3.05 -2.80
N PRO A 308 -11.51 -3.71 -2.20
CA PRO A 308 -12.62 -3.03 -1.55
C PRO A 308 -12.15 -2.14 -0.37
N GLU A 309 -12.83 -1.00 -0.19
CA GLU A 309 -12.55 0.09 0.79
C GLU A 309 -12.34 -0.35 2.26
N ASN A 310 -12.77 -1.57 2.62
CA ASN A 310 -12.66 -2.12 3.98
C ASN A 310 -11.45 -3.03 4.22
N SER A 311 -10.60 -3.25 3.22
CA SER A 311 -9.34 -3.95 3.41
C SER A 311 -8.23 -2.95 3.76
N ARG A 312 -7.75 -2.96 5.01
CA ARG A 312 -6.49 -2.27 5.32
C ARG A 312 -5.40 -2.95 4.48
N PRO A 313 -4.65 -2.23 3.63
CA PRO A 313 -3.60 -2.88 2.85
C PRO A 313 -2.51 -3.38 3.81
N VAL A 314 -2.31 -4.70 3.87
CA VAL A 314 -1.18 -5.34 4.57
C VAL A 314 0.15 -5.06 3.85
N PHE A 315 0.06 -4.59 2.60
CA PHE A 315 1.15 -4.20 1.72
C PHE A 315 0.79 -2.91 0.97
N ASP A 316 1.53 -1.84 1.22
CA ASP A 316 1.44 -0.59 0.46
C ASP A 316 2.38 -0.65 -0.76
N GLU A 317 1.83 -1.09 -1.90
CA GLU A 317 2.55 -1.19 -3.17
C GLU A 317 3.09 0.16 -3.68
N SER A 318 2.41 1.26 -3.37
CA SER A 318 2.87 2.60 -3.77
C SER A 318 4.16 2.97 -3.05
N THR A 319 4.17 2.80 -1.72
CA THR A 319 5.37 3.00 -0.89
C THR A 319 6.50 2.08 -1.33
N PHE A 320 6.21 0.79 -1.58
CA PHE A 320 7.18 -0.16 -2.09
C PHE A 320 7.85 0.32 -3.38
N ARG A 321 7.04 0.67 -4.39
CA ARG A 321 7.54 1.09 -5.72
C ARG A 321 8.36 2.37 -5.64
N LYS A 322 7.92 3.34 -4.82
CA LYS A 322 8.66 4.59 -4.58
C LYS A 322 10.03 4.31 -3.96
N LEU A 323 10.08 3.51 -2.90
CA LEU A 323 11.33 3.20 -2.21
C LEU A 323 12.32 2.48 -3.14
N ILE A 324 11.86 1.50 -3.92
CA ILE A 324 12.71 0.85 -4.92
C ILE A 324 13.25 1.88 -5.92
N LEU A 325 12.37 2.71 -6.51
CA LEU A 325 12.75 3.69 -7.51
C LEU A 325 13.79 4.70 -7.01
N PHE A 326 13.59 5.24 -5.81
CA PHE A 326 14.38 6.36 -5.32
C PHE A 326 15.62 5.94 -4.54
N ASN A 327 15.64 4.75 -3.94
CA ASN A 327 16.68 4.39 -2.99
C ASN A 327 17.52 3.17 -3.42
N CYS A 328 17.06 2.35 -4.37
CA CYS A 328 17.68 1.04 -4.64
C CYS A 328 18.67 0.99 -5.82
N HIS A 329 19.19 2.14 -6.25
CA HIS A 329 20.27 2.27 -7.23
C HIS A 329 20.21 1.27 -8.40
N ALA A 330 21.06 0.22 -8.39
CA ALA A 330 21.19 -0.77 -9.47
C ALA A 330 19.89 -1.51 -9.82
N PHE A 331 18.92 -1.62 -8.91
CA PHE A 331 17.63 -2.26 -9.16
C PHE A 331 16.44 -1.30 -9.01
N SER A 332 16.68 0.01 -9.17
CA SER A 332 15.65 1.04 -9.03
C SER A 332 14.50 0.94 -10.05
N ASP A 333 14.70 0.29 -11.19
CA ASP A 333 13.68 0.05 -12.21
C ASP A 333 13.04 -1.35 -12.09
N LYS A 334 13.39 -2.14 -11.07
CA LYS A 334 13.04 -3.58 -10.99
C LYS A 334 11.85 -3.91 -10.09
N ALA A 335 11.07 -2.92 -9.65
CA ALA A 335 9.93 -3.16 -8.76
C ALA A 335 8.95 -4.21 -9.31
N ASP A 336 8.60 -4.17 -10.61
CA ASP A 336 7.73 -5.19 -11.22
C ASP A 336 8.36 -6.57 -11.24
N LYS A 337 9.63 -6.65 -11.61
CA LYS A 337 10.35 -7.92 -11.65
C LYS A 337 10.37 -8.56 -10.27
N ILE A 338 10.57 -7.75 -9.23
CA ILE A 338 10.51 -8.20 -7.83
C ILE A 338 9.10 -8.67 -7.48
N LEU A 339 8.05 -7.91 -7.80
CA LEU A 339 6.66 -8.30 -7.50
C LEU A 339 6.25 -9.59 -8.22
N ILE A 340 6.57 -9.71 -9.52
CA ILE A 340 6.30 -10.90 -10.33
C ILE A 340 7.02 -12.13 -9.76
N GLU A 341 8.31 -12.00 -9.43
CA GLU A 341 9.07 -13.12 -8.88
C GLU A 341 8.65 -13.45 -7.44
N ALA A 342 8.28 -12.47 -6.63
CA ALA A 342 7.73 -12.66 -5.29
C ALA A 342 6.43 -13.46 -5.37
N GLN A 343 5.48 -13.03 -6.22
CA GLN A 343 4.21 -13.72 -6.45
C GLN A 343 4.43 -15.15 -6.98
N LYS A 344 5.22 -15.32 -8.05
CA LYS A 344 5.55 -16.61 -8.65
C LYS A 344 6.16 -17.60 -7.66
N ASN A 345 6.89 -17.08 -6.68
CA ASN A 345 7.54 -17.89 -5.66
C ASN A 345 6.72 -18.00 -4.36
N GLY A 346 5.59 -17.30 -4.24
CA GLY A 346 4.74 -17.28 -3.05
C GLY A 346 5.38 -16.57 -1.85
N ILE A 347 6.30 -15.64 -2.08
CA ILE A 347 7.06 -14.92 -1.06
C ILE A 347 6.55 -13.49 -0.97
N SER A 348 6.47 -12.94 0.24
CA SER A 348 6.04 -11.54 0.43
C SER A 348 7.00 -10.57 -0.30
N PRO A 349 6.47 -9.56 -1.00
CA PRO A 349 7.31 -8.64 -1.77
C PRO A 349 8.21 -7.79 -0.87
N VAL A 350 7.74 -7.42 0.32
CA VAL A 350 8.50 -6.62 1.27
C VAL A 350 9.67 -7.39 1.89
N ILE A 351 9.54 -8.70 2.18
CA ILE A 351 10.71 -9.50 2.63
C ILE A 351 11.68 -9.71 1.47
N PHE A 352 11.18 -9.97 0.26
CA PHE A 352 11.99 -10.18 -0.92
C PHE A 352 12.91 -8.97 -1.16
N ALA A 353 12.32 -7.78 -1.22
CA ALA A 353 13.07 -6.54 -1.41
C ALA A 353 13.94 -6.19 -0.20
N ALA A 354 13.49 -6.41 1.04
CA ALA A 354 14.29 -6.11 2.23
C ALA A 354 15.63 -6.86 2.23
N ILE A 355 15.62 -8.14 1.85
CA ILE A 355 16.84 -8.94 1.72
C ILE A 355 17.72 -8.39 0.60
N MET A 356 17.16 -8.10 -0.58
CA MET A 356 17.94 -7.50 -1.66
C MET A 356 18.59 -6.17 -1.24
N ILE A 357 17.84 -5.31 -0.55
CA ILE A 357 18.34 -4.01 -0.06
C ILE A 357 19.48 -4.22 0.95
N HIS A 358 19.28 -5.11 1.92
CA HIS A 358 20.29 -5.39 2.94
C HIS A 358 21.59 -5.92 2.31
N GLU A 359 21.48 -6.99 1.52
CA GLU A 359 22.65 -7.71 0.97
C GLU A 359 23.41 -6.90 -0.08
N SER A 360 22.71 -6.04 -0.82
CA SER A 360 23.33 -5.23 -1.87
C SER A 360 23.72 -3.82 -1.43
N ALA A 361 23.53 -3.48 -0.15
CA ALA A 361 23.67 -2.11 0.37
C ALA A 361 22.86 -1.10 -0.48
N TRP A 362 21.54 -1.29 -0.53
CA TRP A 362 20.61 -0.47 -1.32
C TRP A 362 20.95 -0.46 -2.82
N GLY A 363 21.55 -1.53 -3.34
CA GLY A 363 21.91 -1.64 -4.75
C GLY A 363 23.23 -0.97 -5.12
N THR A 364 24.10 -0.66 -4.15
CA THR A 364 25.40 0.03 -4.38
C THR A 364 26.62 -0.88 -4.28
N SER A 365 26.46 -2.10 -3.74
CA SER A 365 27.58 -3.03 -3.56
C SER A 365 28.18 -3.49 -4.90
N LYS A 366 29.46 -3.89 -4.88
CA LYS A 366 30.10 -4.51 -6.05
C LYS A 366 29.43 -5.82 -6.45
N GLY A 367 28.84 -6.56 -5.50
CA GLY A 367 28.15 -7.82 -5.78
C GLY A 367 26.97 -7.67 -6.73
N ILE A 368 26.17 -6.62 -6.57
CA ILE A 368 25.08 -6.35 -7.50
C ILE A 368 25.57 -5.67 -8.78
N ILE A 369 26.53 -4.73 -8.69
CA ILE A 369 27.00 -3.95 -9.86
C ILE A 369 27.83 -4.79 -10.83
N GLU A 370 28.76 -5.59 -10.32
CA GLU A 370 29.73 -6.34 -11.14
C GLU A 370 29.27 -7.78 -11.40
N LYS A 371 28.42 -8.34 -10.54
CA LYS A 371 28.01 -9.75 -10.61
C LYS A 371 26.51 -9.99 -10.77
N ASN A 372 25.70 -8.93 -10.87
CA ASN A 372 24.24 -9.03 -10.98
C ASN A 372 23.59 -9.83 -9.84
N ASN A 373 24.19 -9.85 -8.66
CA ASN A 373 23.75 -10.66 -7.52
C ASN A 373 23.15 -9.76 -6.43
N PRO A 374 21.82 -9.58 -6.40
CA PRO A 374 21.18 -8.62 -5.49
C PRO A 374 21.02 -9.16 -4.06
N ALA A 375 21.09 -10.46 -3.83
CA ALA A 375 20.79 -11.09 -2.55
C ALA A 375 22.01 -11.77 -1.89
N GLY A 376 23.22 -11.44 -2.35
CA GLY A 376 24.46 -11.94 -1.74
C GLY A 376 24.66 -13.45 -1.87
N LEU A 377 24.04 -14.11 -2.87
CA LEU A 377 24.00 -15.57 -2.95
C LEU A 377 25.40 -16.15 -3.23
N MET A 378 25.80 -17.13 -2.42
CA MET A 378 27.13 -17.75 -2.44
C MET A 378 27.10 -19.18 -3.00
N ALA A 379 28.17 -19.58 -3.67
CA ALA A 379 28.50 -20.96 -4.00
C ALA A 379 29.86 -21.34 -3.37
N GLU A 380 30.30 -22.59 -3.52
CA GLU A 380 31.60 -23.06 -2.97
C GLU A 380 32.79 -22.21 -3.42
N GLN A 381 32.72 -21.63 -4.62
CA GLN A 381 33.78 -20.81 -5.21
C GLN A 381 33.62 -19.31 -4.91
N GLY A 382 32.67 -18.93 -4.04
CA GLY A 382 32.39 -17.56 -3.63
C GLY A 382 31.09 -16.98 -4.20
N LEU A 383 30.99 -15.65 -4.22
CA LEU A 383 29.78 -14.93 -4.62
C LEU A 383 29.40 -15.24 -6.08
N ILE A 384 28.18 -15.72 -6.29
CA ILE A 384 27.64 -16.14 -7.59
C ILE A 384 27.54 -14.94 -8.55
N THR A 385 27.86 -15.16 -9.82
CA THR A 385 27.68 -14.21 -10.91
C THR A 385 26.54 -14.65 -11.82
N TYR A 386 25.65 -13.71 -12.15
CA TYR A 386 24.54 -13.91 -13.10
C TYR A 386 24.76 -13.10 -14.38
N ASN A 387 24.18 -13.53 -15.50
CA ASN A 387 24.34 -12.82 -16.77
C ASN A 387 23.61 -11.48 -16.76
N THR A 388 22.45 -11.45 -16.08
CA THR A 388 21.65 -10.23 -15.93
C THR A 388 21.14 -10.08 -14.50
N LEU A 389 20.82 -8.86 -14.12
CA LEU A 389 20.22 -8.57 -12.82
C LEU A 389 18.86 -9.27 -12.65
N ASP A 390 18.08 -9.40 -13.72
CA ASP A 390 16.80 -10.11 -13.72
C ASP A 390 16.99 -11.59 -13.35
N GLU A 391 18.02 -12.27 -13.89
CA GLU A 391 18.37 -13.63 -13.49
C GLU A 391 18.76 -13.74 -12.01
N GLY A 392 19.48 -12.75 -11.49
CA GLY A 392 19.83 -12.66 -10.06
C GLY A 392 18.59 -12.48 -9.17
N ILE A 393 17.61 -11.68 -9.61
CA ILE A 393 16.32 -11.52 -8.91
C ILE A 393 15.55 -12.85 -8.94
N GLU A 394 15.49 -13.54 -10.07
CA GLU A 394 14.85 -14.86 -10.15
C GLU A 394 15.51 -15.89 -9.23
N ALA A 395 16.85 -15.88 -9.14
CA ALA A 395 17.61 -16.74 -8.26
C ALA A 395 17.30 -16.44 -6.78
N THR A 396 17.12 -15.17 -6.44
CA THR A 396 16.66 -14.73 -5.12
C THR A 396 15.30 -15.34 -4.80
N GLY A 397 14.33 -15.23 -5.72
CA GLY A 397 12.99 -15.81 -5.54
C GLY A 397 13.00 -17.33 -5.35
N ARG A 398 13.79 -18.05 -6.14
CA ARG A 398 13.98 -19.51 -5.99
C ARG A 398 14.59 -19.87 -4.63
N THR A 399 15.56 -19.10 -4.17
CA THR A 399 16.23 -19.31 -2.88
C THR A 399 15.28 -19.07 -1.72
N LEU A 400 14.55 -17.95 -1.72
CA LEU A 400 13.57 -17.64 -0.69
C LEU A 400 12.43 -18.65 -0.64
N LYS A 401 11.96 -19.14 -1.80
CA LYS A 401 11.00 -20.26 -1.87
C LYS A 401 11.55 -21.53 -1.24
N ASN A 402 12.83 -21.83 -1.41
CA ASN A 402 13.42 -23.00 -0.78
C ASN A 402 13.45 -22.83 0.76
N LEU A 403 13.97 -21.70 1.23
CA LEU A 403 14.15 -21.43 2.65
C LEU A 403 12.83 -21.25 3.40
N ILE A 404 12.00 -20.29 2.98
CA ILE A 404 10.77 -19.93 3.68
C ILE A 404 9.72 -21.02 3.49
N ILE A 405 9.55 -21.48 2.24
CA ILE A 405 8.41 -22.30 1.85
C ILE A 405 8.68 -23.81 1.91
N LYS A 406 9.86 -24.29 1.52
CA LYS A 406 10.15 -25.74 1.54
C LYS A 406 10.75 -26.18 2.88
N GLN A 407 11.53 -25.33 3.53
CA GLN A 407 12.18 -25.61 4.82
C GLN A 407 11.44 -25.01 6.03
N GLN A 408 10.29 -24.36 5.81
CA GLN A 408 9.45 -23.77 6.86
C GLN A 408 10.10 -22.73 7.75
N LEU A 409 11.01 -21.93 7.19
CA LEU A 409 11.57 -20.77 7.89
C LEU A 409 10.59 -19.58 7.82
N LEU A 410 9.41 -19.75 8.41
CA LEU A 410 8.25 -18.85 8.28
C LEU A 410 8.32 -17.56 9.13
N THR A 411 9.40 -17.35 9.86
CA THR A 411 9.63 -16.16 10.70
C THR A 411 10.98 -15.56 10.37
N ILE A 412 11.14 -14.24 10.49
CA ILE A 412 12.41 -13.54 10.19
C ILE A 412 13.55 -14.08 11.05
N GLU A 413 13.27 -14.45 12.29
CA GLU A 413 14.23 -15.05 13.23
C GLU A 413 14.75 -16.38 12.70
N LYS A 414 13.86 -17.32 12.37
CA LYS A 414 14.23 -18.61 11.77
C LYS A 414 14.96 -18.44 10.44
N LEU A 415 14.50 -17.53 9.58
CA LEU A 415 15.17 -17.26 8.31
C LEU A 415 16.59 -16.71 8.54
N GLY A 416 16.75 -15.77 9.49
CA GLY A 416 18.02 -15.18 9.85
C GLY A 416 19.05 -16.21 10.34
N THR A 417 18.62 -17.22 11.10
CA THR A 417 19.54 -18.29 11.57
C THR A 417 20.20 -19.08 10.43
N TYR A 418 19.54 -19.18 9.27
CA TYR A 418 20.08 -19.88 8.09
C TYR A 418 20.74 -18.93 7.09
N TYR A 419 20.19 -17.73 6.94
CA TYR A 419 20.65 -16.75 5.96
C TYR A 419 21.90 -15.99 6.46
N CYS A 420 21.99 -15.75 7.77
CA CYS A 420 23.00 -14.92 8.41
C CYS A 420 23.30 -15.45 9.84
N PRO A 421 23.94 -16.63 9.98
CA PRO A 421 24.14 -17.28 11.27
C PRO A 421 25.03 -16.45 12.20
N VAL A 422 24.59 -16.27 13.45
CA VAL A 422 25.38 -15.64 14.51
C VAL A 422 26.61 -16.51 14.83
N ASP A 423 27.75 -15.87 15.13
CA ASP A 423 29.04 -16.52 15.40
C ASP A 423 29.67 -17.30 14.23
N ALA A 424 29.27 -16.98 12.99
CA ALA A 424 29.92 -17.54 11.81
C ALA A 424 31.41 -17.14 11.76
N GLU A 425 32.30 -18.08 11.38
CA GLU A 425 33.75 -17.84 11.32
C GLU A 425 34.13 -16.66 10.42
N ASN A 426 33.27 -16.31 9.47
CA ASN A 426 33.43 -15.19 8.55
C ASN A 426 32.78 -13.87 9.02
N ASP A 427 32.25 -13.78 10.25
CA ASP A 427 31.73 -12.55 10.88
C ASP A 427 32.48 -12.18 12.18
N PRO A 428 33.76 -11.79 12.10
CA PRO A 428 34.56 -11.45 13.28
C PRO A 428 34.11 -10.17 14.01
N MET A 429 33.18 -9.40 13.44
CA MET A 429 32.65 -8.16 14.03
C MET A 429 31.26 -8.34 14.64
N GLY A 430 30.65 -9.53 14.57
CA GLY A 430 29.34 -9.84 15.14
C GLY A 430 28.21 -9.01 14.51
N LEU A 431 28.33 -8.68 13.22
CA LEU A 431 27.33 -7.88 12.51
C LEU A 431 26.04 -8.67 12.25
N ASN A 432 26.11 -10.00 12.23
CA ASN A 432 24.97 -10.88 12.00
C ASN A 432 23.89 -10.75 13.08
N HIS A 433 24.26 -10.28 14.29
CA HIS A 433 23.31 -9.94 15.36
C HIS A 433 22.27 -8.88 14.96
N TYR A 434 22.57 -8.01 13.99
CA TYR A 434 21.69 -6.91 13.60
C TYR A 434 20.75 -7.25 12.44
N TRP A 435 20.98 -8.37 11.74
CA TRP A 435 20.27 -8.73 10.50
C TRP A 435 18.75 -8.74 10.68
N VAL A 436 18.25 -9.48 11.69
CA VAL A 436 16.80 -9.59 11.97
C VAL A 436 16.18 -8.22 12.23
N SER A 437 16.86 -7.36 13.01
CA SER A 437 16.36 -6.03 13.32
C SER A 437 16.30 -5.13 12.09
N ILE A 438 17.34 -5.16 11.25
CA ILE A 438 17.39 -4.33 10.04
C ILE A 438 16.33 -4.79 9.03
N ILE A 439 16.17 -6.10 8.82
CA ILE A 439 15.14 -6.63 7.92
C ILE A 439 13.73 -6.22 8.36
N LYS A 440 13.42 -6.26 9.66
CA LYS A 440 12.14 -5.77 10.18
C LYS A 440 11.92 -4.27 9.90
N GLN A 441 12.96 -3.44 10.05
CA GLN A 441 12.88 -2.01 9.73
C GLN A 441 12.66 -1.78 8.24
N LEU A 442 13.38 -2.51 7.38
CA LEU A 442 13.24 -2.41 5.92
C LEU A 442 11.84 -2.84 5.46
N ILE A 443 11.28 -3.91 6.04
CA ILE A 443 9.89 -4.34 5.74
C ILE A 443 8.89 -3.21 6.00
N VAL A 444 9.03 -2.49 7.13
CA VAL A 444 8.16 -1.35 7.45
C VAL A 444 8.37 -0.20 6.45
N GLN A 445 9.62 0.12 6.13
CA GLN A 445 9.93 1.17 5.13
C GLN A 445 9.39 0.83 3.73
N LEU A 446 9.35 -0.45 3.38
CA LEU A 446 8.83 -0.96 2.12
C LEU A 446 7.30 -1.01 2.06
N GLY A 447 6.59 -0.48 3.06
CA GLY A 447 5.12 -0.47 3.09
C GLY A 447 4.49 -1.71 3.71
N GLY A 448 5.26 -2.51 4.47
CA GLY A 448 4.75 -3.61 5.30
C GLY A 448 4.57 -3.22 6.77
N SER A 449 4.32 -4.21 7.61
CA SER A 449 4.19 -4.09 9.07
C SER A 449 5.22 -4.98 9.81
N PRO A 450 5.49 -4.73 11.11
CA PRO A 450 6.40 -5.57 11.91
C PRO A 450 5.99 -7.04 12.02
N ASN A 451 4.71 -7.35 11.77
CA ASN A 451 4.14 -8.69 11.81
C ASN A 451 3.80 -9.22 10.40
N ASN A 452 4.36 -8.63 9.34
CA ASN A 452 4.09 -9.10 7.98
C ASN A 452 4.48 -10.56 7.82
N SER A 453 3.61 -11.31 7.17
CA SER A 453 3.89 -12.65 6.71
C SER A 453 5.06 -12.65 5.74
N LEU A 454 5.88 -13.71 5.81
CA LEU A 454 6.94 -13.96 4.83
C LEU A 454 6.39 -14.56 3.53
N LEU A 455 5.13 -15.00 3.55
CA LEU A 455 4.44 -15.54 2.39
C LEU A 455 3.79 -14.41 1.61
N TRP A 456 3.61 -14.61 0.30
CA TRP A 456 2.80 -13.72 -0.50
C TRP A 456 1.36 -13.76 0.01
N GLU A 457 0.93 -12.67 0.62
CA GLU A 457 -0.45 -12.45 1.06
C GLU A 457 -1.03 -11.36 0.15
N ASN A 458 -1.94 -11.74 -0.76
CA ASN A 458 -2.86 -10.75 -1.31
C ASN A 458 -3.77 -10.31 -0.16
N PRO A 459 -3.91 -9.00 0.12
CA PRO A 459 -4.74 -8.53 1.23
C PRO A 459 -6.25 -8.89 1.14
N SER A 460 -6.71 -9.57 0.08
CA SER A 460 -8.14 -9.94 -0.12
C SER A 460 -8.43 -11.32 -0.75
N ASP A 461 -7.52 -11.94 -1.50
CA ASP A 461 -8.01 -12.82 -2.57
C ASP A 461 -8.37 -14.27 -2.22
N LEU A 462 -7.93 -14.93 -1.14
CA LEU A 462 -8.25 -16.38 -1.04
C LEU A 462 -9.74 -16.65 -0.83
N HIS A 463 -10.37 -15.94 0.12
CA HIS A 463 -11.77 -16.15 0.44
C HIS A 463 -12.66 -15.68 -0.73
N GLU A 464 -12.30 -14.54 -1.35
CA GLU A 464 -12.97 -14.00 -2.51
C GLU A 464 -12.79 -14.88 -3.76
N GLU A 465 -11.59 -15.40 -4.01
CA GLU A 465 -11.32 -16.31 -5.11
C GLU A 465 -12.09 -17.62 -4.93
N ILE A 466 -12.08 -18.22 -3.74
CA ILE A 466 -12.90 -19.41 -3.43
C ILE A 466 -14.38 -19.13 -3.72
N LEU A 467 -14.90 -17.97 -3.31
CA LEU A 467 -16.28 -17.59 -3.60
C LEU A 467 -16.54 -17.37 -5.09
N ILE A 468 -15.62 -16.72 -5.82
CA ILE A 468 -15.72 -16.54 -7.27
C ILE A 468 -15.76 -17.90 -7.97
N LYS A 469 -14.92 -18.86 -7.56
CA LYS A 469 -14.93 -20.22 -8.12
C LYS A 469 -16.23 -20.94 -7.77
N ALA A 470 -16.64 -20.92 -6.51
CA ALA A 470 -17.89 -21.51 -6.05
C ALA A 470 -19.12 -20.96 -6.82
N GLN A 471 -19.17 -19.65 -7.03
CA GLN A 471 -20.25 -18.97 -7.78
C GLN A 471 -20.15 -19.21 -9.28
N SER A 472 -18.98 -19.51 -9.85
CA SER A 472 -18.80 -19.67 -11.30
C SER A 472 -19.61 -20.83 -11.90
N ILE A 473 -19.94 -21.84 -11.08
CA ILE A 473 -20.77 -23.00 -11.46
C ILE A 473 -22.19 -22.95 -10.88
N TYR A 474 -22.56 -21.86 -10.21
CA TYR A 474 -23.94 -21.60 -9.81
C TYR A 474 -24.85 -21.47 -11.03
N GLN A 475 -25.98 -22.17 -11.02
CA GLN A 475 -26.93 -22.22 -12.14
C GLN A 475 -26.34 -22.70 -13.48
N LYS A 476 -25.25 -23.49 -13.45
CA LYS A 476 -24.60 -24.07 -14.65
C LYS A 476 -24.89 -25.56 -14.85
N GLY A 477 -25.99 -26.08 -14.31
CA GLY A 477 -26.41 -27.47 -14.54
C GLY A 477 -25.60 -28.51 -13.75
N VAL A 478 -24.96 -28.12 -12.65
CA VAL A 478 -24.35 -29.05 -11.68
C VAL A 478 -25.43 -30.01 -11.16
N GLN A 479 -25.09 -31.30 -11.06
CA GLN A 479 -25.96 -32.36 -10.57
C GLN A 479 -25.40 -32.93 -9.28
N TYR A 480 -26.24 -33.00 -8.24
CA TYR A 480 -25.85 -33.58 -6.97
C TYR A 480 -25.57 -35.08 -7.13
N SER A 481 -24.36 -35.54 -6.79
CA SER A 481 -23.98 -36.95 -6.90
C SER A 481 -22.96 -37.37 -5.86
N GLN A 482 -23.27 -38.48 -5.17
CA GLN A 482 -22.34 -39.22 -4.30
C GLN A 482 -21.78 -40.48 -5.00
N GLY A 483 -22.00 -40.62 -6.31
CA GLY A 483 -21.60 -41.79 -7.10
C GLY A 483 -20.15 -41.74 -7.61
N PRO A 484 -19.73 -42.69 -8.47
CA PRO A 484 -18.35 -42.82 -8.93
C PRO A 484 -17.78 -41.62 -9.70
N GLN A 485 -18.65 -40.77 -10.26
CA GLN A 485 -18.27 -39.57 -11.04
C GLN A 485 -18.11 -38.31 -10.18
N ARG A 486 -18.42 -38.41 -8.88
CA ARG A 486 -18.37 -37.31 -7.90
C ARG A 486 -17.04 -36.57 -7.95
N GLY A 487 -17.09 -35.25 -7.98
CA GLY A 487 -15.93 -34.36 -8.01
C GLY A 487 -15.52 -33.89 -9.41
N ASN A 488 -16.10 -34.47 -10.46
CA ASN A 488 -15.92 -34.01 -11.84
C ASN A 488 -17.17 -33.32 -12.33
N PHE A 489 -17.04 -32.13 -12.92
CA PHE A 489 -18.17 -31.40 -13.49
C PHE A 489 -18.93 -32.28 -14.52
N PRO A 490 -20.28 -32.35 -14.47
CA PRO A 490 -21.18 -31.58 -13.61
C PRO A 490 -21.51 -32.22 -12.25
N TYR A 491 -20.89 -33.33 -11.86
CA TYR A 491 -21.25 -34.13 -10.68
C TYR A 491 -20.49 -33.73 -9.42
N HIS A 492 -21.18 -33.10 -8.47
CA HIS A 492 -20.63 -32.73 -7.17
C HIS A 492 -21.58 -33.11 -6.03
N ASP A 493 -21.05 -33.28 -4.83
CA ASP A 493 -21.81 -33.23 -3.57
C ASP A 493 -21.32 -32.06 -2.72
N CYS A 494 -21.90 -31.86 -1.53
CA CYS A 494 -21.57 -30.71 -0.67
C CYS A 494 -20.05 -30.57 -0.42
N SER A 495 -19.36 -31.65 -0.06
CA SER A 495 -17.94 -31.62 0.28
C SER A 495 -17.02 -31.59 -0.93
N SER A 496 -17.33 -32.32 -2.01
CA SER A 496 -16.55 -32.27 -3.25
C SER A 496 -16.72 -30.93 -3.97
N PHE A 497 -17.84 -30.24 -3.81
CA PHE A 497 -18.01 -28.86 -4.26
C PHE A 497 -17.07 -27.89 -3.52
N VAL A 498 -17.03 -27.99 -2.19
CA VAL A 498 -16.12 -27.17 -1.36
C VAL A 498 -14.66 -27.46 -1.73
N ILE A 499 -14.26 -28.74 -1.78
CA ILE A 499 -12.90 -29.15 -2.14
C ILE A 499 -12.55 -28.69 -3.56
N TRP A 500 -13.48 -28.79 -4.51
CA TRP A 500 -13.30 -28.29 -5.87
C TRP A 500 -13.06 -26.77 -5.88
N ALA A 501 -13.89 -25.98 -5.19
CA ALA A 501 -13.75 -24.53 -5.14
C ALA A 501 -12.43 -24.10 -4.49
N MET A 502 -12.02 -24.79 -3.41
CA MET A 502 -10.72 -24.61 -2.78
C MET A 502 -9.58 -24.93 -3.77
N ASN A 503 -9.67 -26.03 -4.50
CA ASN A 503 -8.63 -26.44 -5.46
C ASN A 503 -8.54 -25.52 -6.68
N GLU A 504 -9.67 -25.03 -7.18
CA GLU A 504 -9.74 -24.04 -8.26
C GLU A 504 -9.21 -22.66 -7.86
N ALA A 505 -9.22 -22.35 -6.55
CA ALA A 505 -8.54 -21.21 -5.96
C ALA A 505 -7.05 -21.49 -5.64
N GLY A 506 -6.49 -22.55 -6.23
CA GLY A 506 -5.07 -22.88 -6.13
C GLY A 506 -4.66 -23.63 -4.86
N MET A 507 -5.63 -24.11 -4.06
CA MET A 507 -5.33 -25.02 -2.94
C MET A 507 -5.08 -26.44 -3.48
N ASN A 508 -4.28 -27.23 -2.77
CA ASN A 508 -4.01 -28.63 -3.13
C ASN A 508 -4.61 -29.54 -2.05
N VAL A 509 -5.92 -29.43 -1.85
CA VAL A 509 -6.67 -30.22 -0.87
C VAL A 509 -6.90 -31.62 -1.45
N PRO A 510 -6.57 -32.69 -0.69
CA PRO A 510 -6.86 -34.05 -1.10
C PRO A 510 -8.36 -34.22 -1.42
N TYR A 511 -8.65 -34.88 -2.53
CA TYR A 511 -10.02 -35.29 -2.82
C TYR A 511 -10.55 -36.20 -1.70
N GLY A 512 -11.77 -35.95 -1.25
CA GLY A 512 -12.33 -36.64 -0.09
C GLY A 512 -13.72 -36.16 0.24
N ASN A 513 -14.14 -36.29 1.49
CA ASN A 513 -15.49 -35.95 1.97
C ASN A 513 -15.44 -34.95 3.14
N THR A 514 -16.54 -34.79 3.87
CA THR A 514 -16.65 -33.98 5.09
C THR A 514 -15.61 -34.34 6.17
N GLU A 515 -15.26 -35.63 6.33
CA GLU A 515 -14.18 -36.06 7.23
C GLU A 515 -12.82 -35.56 6.76
N THR A 516 -12.59 -35.55 5.44
CA THR A 516 -11.37 -34.98 4.87
C THR A 516 -11.28 -33.48 5.16
N LEU A 517 -12.39 -32.74 5.13
CA LEU A 517 -12.40 -31.33 5.52
C LEU A 517 -12.07 -31.15 7.01
N TYR A 518 -12.60 -31.98 7.91
CA TYR A 518 -12.21 -31.93 9.33
C TYR A 518 -10.71 -32.19 9.55
N GLN A 519 -10.09 -33.06 8.76
CA GLN A 519 -8.65 -33.33 8.83
C GLN A 519 -7.79 -32.12 8.40
N LEU A 520 -8.38 -31.09 7.77
CA LEU A 520 -7.69 -29.85 7.43
C LEU A 520 -7.61 -28.86 8.60
N GLU A 521 -8.29 -29.13 9.72
CA GLU A 521 -8.23 -28.30 10.91
C GLU A 521 -6.78 -28.19 11.43
N GLY A 522 -6.36 -26.96 11.74
CA GLY A 522 -4.99 -26.65 12.13
C GLY A 522 -4.01 -26.46 10.96
N THR A 523 -4.36 -26.90 9.75
CA THR A 523 -3.60 -26.67 8.51
C THR A 523 -4.27 -25.60 7.64
N PHE A 524 -5.22 -25.97 6.78
CA PHE A 524 -5.96 -25.05 5.92
C PHE A 524 -7.19 -24.47 6.60
N LEU A 525 -7.70 -25.09 7.67
CA LEU A 525 -8.87 -24.60 8.38
C LEU A 525 -8.49 -24.16 9.80
N GLN A 526 -8.85 -22.92 10.14
CA GLN A 526 -8.82 -22.42 11.50
C GLN A 526 -10.24 -22.43 12.06
N SER A 527 -10.45 -23.08 13.20
CA SER A 527 -11.74 -23.01 13.89
C SER A 527 -12.03 -21.58 14.34
N ILE A 528 -13.26 -21.14 14.10
CA ILE A 528 -13.79 -19.82 14.51
C ILE A 528 -15.14 -20.00 15.18
N SER A 529 -15.56 -19.00 15.95
CA SER A 529 -16.91 -18.91 16.49
C SER A 529 -17.92 -18.42 15.44
N ARG A 530 -19.21 -18.68 15.66
CA ARG A 530 -20.28 -18.19 14.76
C ARG A 530 -20.25 -16.66 14.60
N THR A 531 -19.88 -15.92 15.64
CA THR A 531 -19.81 -14.45 15.63
C THR A 531 -18.64 -13.89 14.83
N GLU A 532 -17.67 -14.73 14.46
CA GLU A 532 -16.49 -14.33 13.68
C GLU A 532 -16.64 -14.65 12.19
N VAL A 533 -17.75 -15.29 11.79
CA VAL A 533 -18.01 -15.68 10.41
C VAL A 533 -17.98 -14.46 9.50
N ARG A 534 -17.28 -14.60 8.37
CA ARG A 534 -17.33 -13.66 7.26
C ARG A 534 -17.57 -14.36 5.92
N ALA A 535 -17.82 -13.59 4.87
CA ALA A 535 -17.92 -14.14 3.52
C ALA A 535 -16.68 -14.98 3.15
N GLY A 536 -16.92 -16.18 2.63
CA GLY A 536 -15.89 -17.16 2.24
C GLY A 536 -15.41 -18.08 3.36
N ASP A 537 -15.86 -17.88 4.60
CA ASP A 537 -15.69 -18.87 5.66
C ASP A 537 -16.57 -20.11 5.39
N LEU A 538 -16.15 -21.25 5.92
CA LEU A 538 -16.73 -22.57 5.71
C LEU A 538 -17.55 -23.00 6.93
N PHE A 539 -18.70 -23.61 6.73
CA PHE A 539 -19.37 -24.39 7.79
C PHE A 539 -19.28 -25.89 7.49
N ILE A 540 -19.24 -26.70 8.54
CA ILE A 540 -19.42 -28.15 8.44
C ILE A 540 -20.40 -28.59 9.53
N TRP A 541 -21.52 -29.15 9.13
CA TRP A 541 -22.49 -29.81 9.99
C TRP A 541 -22.26 -31.32 9.97
N GLY A 542 -22.27 -31.97 11.13
CA GLY A 542 -22.03 -33.42 11.29
C GLY A 542 -21.07 -33.76 12.43
N GLU A 543 -21.16 -34.98 12.97
CA GLU A 543 -20.22 -35.46 14.00
C GLU A 543 -18.85 -35.82 13.40
N LYS A 544 -17.76 -35.27 13.97
CA LYS A 544 -16.38 -35.63 13.55
C LYS A 544 -16.17 -37.14 13.72
N GLY A 545 -15.71 -37.81 12.67
CA GLY A 545 -15.55 -39.27 12.61
C GLY A 545 -16.76 -40.03 12.07
N ASN A 546 -17.93 -39.38 11.97
CA ASN A 546 -19.20 -40.01 11.58
C ASN A 546 -19.97 -39.23 10.49
N SER A 547 -19.35 -38.22 9.86
CA SER A 547 -20.03 -37.30 8.93
C SER A 547 -20.04 -37.75 7.45
N SER A 548 -19.74 -39.02 7.16
CA SER A 548 -19.68 -39.51 5.78
C SER A 548 -21.06 -39.60 5.11
N GLY A 549 -21.12 -39.44 3.79
CA GLY A 549 -22.36 -39.56 3.02
C GLY A 549 -23.41 -38.53 3.45
N ASN A 550 -24.57 -39.01 3.90
CA ASN A 550 -25.71 -38.16 4.31
C ASN A 550 -25.60 -37.62 5.74
N TYR A 551 -24.59 -38.05 6.51
CA TYR A 551 -24.40 -37.65 7.91
C TYR A 551 -23.56 -36.37 8.07
N GLY A 552 -23.30 -35.66 6.97
CA GLY A 552 -22.59 -34.39 6.99
C GLY A 552 -23.05 -33.43 5.90
N HIS A 553 -22.83 -32.14 6.14
CA HIS A 553 -23.18 -31.08 5.20
C HIS A 553 -22.24 -29.88 5.31
N THR A 554 -22.01 -29.19 4.21
CA THR A 554 -21.01 -28.11 4.16
C THR A 554 -21.24 -27.16 2.98
N GLY A 555 -20.70 -25.95 3.09
CA GLY A 555 -20.78 -24.88 2.11
C GLY A 555 -20.10 -23.61 2.61
N PHE A 556 -20.08 -22.56 1.78
CA PHE A 556 -19.44 -21.29 2.11
C PHE A 556 -20.47 -20.23 2.49
N PHE A 557 -20.11 -19.35 3.42
CA PHE A 557 -20.86 -18.12 3.68
C PHE A 557 -20.65 -17.10 2.57
N LEU A 558 -21.71 -16.36 2.23
CA LEU A 558 -21.68 -15.31 1.21
C LEU A 558 -21.69 -13.89 1.78
N ASP A 559 -21.86 -13.74 3.10
CA ASP A 559 -21.97 -12.45 3.77
C ASP A 559 -21.29 -12.47 5.15
N ASP A 560 -20.98 -11.26 5.63
CA ASP A 560 -20.29 -11.05 6.91
C ASP A 560 -21.21 -11.17 8.13
N GLU A 561 -22.51 -11.34 7.90
CA GLU A 561 -23.50 -11.56 8.94
C GLU A 561 -23.74 -13.06 9.19
N GLY A 562 -23.11 -13.94 8.38
CA GLY A 562 -23.26 -15.38 8.43
C GLY A 562 -24.69 -15.86 8.16
N LYS A 563 -25.45 -15.14 7.32
CA LYS A 563 -26.88 -15.40 7.07
C LYS A 563 -27.15 -16.18 5.80
N THR A 564 -26.27 -16.13 4.83
CA THR A 564 -26.47 -16.68 3.48
C THR A 564 -25.33 -17.61 3.12
N ILE A 565 -25.65 -18.75 2.53
CA ILE A 565 -24.68 -19.75 2.10
C ILE A 565 -24.84 -20.13 0.63
N ILE A 566 -23.72 -20.54 0.03
CA ILE A 566 -23.69 -21.29 -1.22
C ILE A 566 -23.25 -22.72 -0.97
N HIS A 567 -24.02 -23.68 -1.45
CA HIS A 567 -23.78 -25.10 -1.17
C HIS A 567 -24.35 -26.02 -2.25
N CYS A 568 -23.87 -27.26 -2.30
CA CYS A 568 -24.37 -28.29 -3.22
C CYS A 568 -25.34 -29.24 -2.52
N THR A 569 -26.58 -29.33 -3.01
CA THR A 569 -27.67 -30.12 -2.44
C THR A 569 -28.64 -30.55 -3.55
N PRO A 570 -29.34 -31.70 -3.45
CA PRO A 570 -30.19 -32.23 -4.53
C PRO A 570 -31.50 -31.42 -4.71
N ALA A 571 -31.39 -30.15 -5.12
CA ALA A 571 -32.47 -29.20 -5.19
C ALA A 571 -33.37 -29.43 -6.42
N THR A 572 -32.79 -29.73 -7.58
CA THR A 572 -33.54 -30.06 -8.79
C THR A 572 -34.44 -31.29 -8.57
N LYS A 573 -33.89 -32.35 -7.95
CA LYS A 573 -34.66 -33.55 -7.57
C LYS A 573 -35.76 -33.27 -6.52
N LYS A 574 -35.55 -32.27 -5.66
CA LYS A 574 -36.53 -31.79 -4.69
C LYS A 574 -37.57 -30.83 -5.28
N GLY A 575 -37.52 -30.55 -6.59
CA GLY A 575 -38.51 -29.75 -7.30
C GLY A 575 -38.28 -28.23 -7.26
N PHE A 576 -37.08 -27.77 -6.85
CA PHE A 576 -36.73 -26.35 -6.95
C PHE A 576 -36.51 -25.96 -8.42
N GLY A 577 -37.21 -24.93 -8.90
CA GLY A 577 -37.24 -24.49 -10.30
C GLY A 577 -36.00 -23.72 -10.77
N GLN A 578 -34.82 -24.31 -10.62
CA GLN A 578 -33.51 -23.68 -10.84
C GLN A 578 -32.59 -24.56 -11.71
N ASN A 579 -31.58 -23.94 -12.34
CA ASN A 579 -30.69 -24.61 -13.30
C ASN A 579 -29.48 -25.30 -12.65
N GLY A 580 -29.71 -26.30 -11.80
CA GLY A 580 -28.67 -27.10 -11.15
C GLY A 580 -28.77 -27.14 -9.62
N ASP A 581 -27.85 -27.89 -9.02
CA ASP A 581 -27.86 -28.29 -7.60
C ASP A 581 -26.86 -27.51 -6.73
N ILE A 582 -26.18 -26.49 -7.27
CA ILE A 582 -25.55 -25.45 -6.48
C ILE A 582 -26.59 -24.38 -6.19
N VAL A 583 -26.82 -24.10 -4.92
CA VAL A 583 -27.93 -23.25 -4.47
C VAL A 583 -27.45 -22.18 -3.51
N VAL A 584 -28.17 -21.07 -3.46
CA VAL A 584 -27.97 -20.00 -2.48
C VAL A 584 -29.19 -19.97 -1.55
N THR A 585 -28.97 -20.15 -0.25
CA THR A 585 -30.04 -20.26 0.76
C THR A 585 -29.66 -19.48 2.02
N SER A 586 -30.64 -19.22 2.89
CA SER A 586 -30.33 -18.82 4.26
C SER A 586 -29.56 -19.93 4.96
N PHE A 587 -28.59 -19.58 5.80
CA PHE A 587 -27.86 -20.56 6.61
C PHE A 587 -28.84 -21.32 7.51
N ASP A 588 -29.60 -20.58 8.34
CA ASP A 588 -30.56 -21.17 9.26
C ASP A 588 -31.68 -21.87 8.49
N GLY A 589 -31.91 -23.15 8.84
CA GLY A 589 -32.86 -24.03 8.16
C GLY A 589 -32.28 -24.85 7.00
N TYR A 590 -31.07 -24.55 6.52
CA TYR A 590 -30.47 -25.25 5.36
C TYR A 590 -29.07 -25.81 5.61
N TYR A 591 -28.40 -25.47 6.72
CA TYR A 591 -27.08 -26.04 7.07
C TYR A 591 -27.14 -27.49 7.56
N GLY A 592 -28.29 -27.95 8.05
CA GLY A 592 -28.48 -29.25 8.70
C GLY A 592 -29.41 -29.14 9.92
N ASP A 593 -29.81 -30.27 10.49
CA ASP A 593 -30.65 -30.30 11.70
C ASP A 593 -29.78 -30.16 12.97
N SER A 594 -29.97 -29.08 13.72
CA SER A 594 -29.23 -28.80 14.95
C SER A 594 -29.44 -29.82 16.07
N HIS A 595 -30.54 -30.58 16.03
CA HIS A 595 -30.82 -31.61 17.03
C HIS A 595 -30.11 -32.93 16.73
N LEU A 596 -29.66 -33.13 15.48
CA LEU A 596 -29.04 -34.38 15.05
C LEU A 596 -27.52 -34.34 15.06
N ALA A 597 -26.90 -33.18 14.83
CA ALA A 597 -25.45 -33.03 14.86
C ALA A 597 -25.01 -31.58 15.10
N PRO A 598 -23.79 -31.38 15.63
CA PRO A 598 -23.21 -30.05 15.79
C PRO A 598 -22.84 -29.41 14.46
N VAL A 599 -22.65 -28.09 14.49
CA VAL A 599 -22.08 -27.32 13.38
C VAL A 599 -20.79 -26.64 13.82
N TYR A 600 -19.80 -26.70 12.95
CA TYR A 600 -18.47 -26.10 13.13
C TYR A 600 -18.23 -25.04 12.07
N PHE A 601 -17.56 -23.96 12.45
CA PHE A 601 -17.22 -22.85 11.58
C PHE A 601 -15.71 -22.75 11.42
N TYR A 602 -15.27 -22.53 10.19
CA TYR A 602 -13.86 -22.49 9.86
C TYR A 602 -13.52 -21.31 8.95
N ARG A 603 -12.43 -20.65 9.29
CA ARG A 603 -11.73 -19.74 8.40
C ARG A 603 -10.76 -20.51 7.53
N ILE A 604 -10.82 -20.28 6.21
CA ILE A 604 -9.91 -20.91 5.26
C ILE A 604 -8.63 -20.10 5.21
N LEU A 605 -7.54 -20.71 5.63
CA LEU A 605 -6.23 -20.09 5.63
C LEU A 605 -5.53 -20.34 4.30
N GLY A 606 -4.96 -19.26 3.75
CA GLY A 606 -3.89 -19.36 2.77
C GLY A 606 -2.80 -20.22 3.36
N ARG A 607 -2.40 -21.22 2.58
CA ARG A 607 -1.54 -22.35 2.97
C ARG A 607 -0.66 -22.07 4.20
N LYS A 608 -1.05 -22.58 5.38
CA LYS A 608 -0.05 -23.01 6.35
C LYS A 608 0.71 -24.13 5.67
N LYS A 609 1.98 -23.92 5.33
CA LYS A 609 2.81 -25.04 4.90
C LYS A 609 3.35 -25.79 6.12
N PRO A 610 3.49 -27.13 6.00
CA PRO A 610 3.91 -28.05 7.04
C PRO A 610 5.37 -27.91 7.39
#